data_AF-A0A972XGC0-F1
#
_entry.id   AF-A0A972XGC0-F1
#
_cell.length_a   1.000
_cell.length_b   1.000
_cell.length_c   1.000
_cell.angle_alpha   90.00
_cell.angle_beta   90.00
_cell.angle_gamma   90.00
#
_symmetry.space_group_name_H-M   'P 1'
#
loop_
_entity.id
_entity.type
_entity.pdbx_description
1 polymer ?
#
loop_
_entity_poly.entity_id
_entity_poly.type
_entity_poly.pdbx_seq_one_letter_code
_entity_poly.pdbx_strand_id
1 'polypeptide(L)'
;MRGDKAYSAKAHRDNLRARGVKVVIPEKTDQRANRKNKGSRGGRPVGFDAEDYKNRNVVERAFNKLKNWRGLATRYDKHALIYRGGMVLASIVLWLTA
;
A
#
# COMPACT_ATOMS: atom_id res chain seq x y z
N MET A 1 -8.17 3.32 2.49
CA MET A 1 -6.86 3.04 1.90
C MET A 1 -6.16 1.93 2.69
N ARG A 2 -5.87 0.82 2.01
CA ARG A 2 -5.03 -0.28 2.53
C ARG A 2 -3.59 -0.03 2.09
N GLY A 3 -2.64 -0.31 2.95
CA GLY A 3 -1.24 -0.03 2.65
C GLY A 3 -0.30 -0.79 3.55
N ASP A 4 0.97 -0.85 3.16
CA ASP A 4 1.97 -1.58 3.91
C ASP A 4 2.31 -0.91 5.24
N LYS A 5 2.72 -1.72 6.22
CA LYS A 5 3.24 -1.30 7.51
C LYS A 5 4.38 -0.28 7.40
N ALA A 6 5.14 -0.29 6.30
CA ALA A 6 6.14 0.73 5.96
C ALA A 6 5.55 2.15 5.91
N TYR A 7 4.30 2.31 5.47
CA TYR A 7 3.58 3.59 5.36
C TYR A 7 2.85 4.01 6.64
N SER A 8 3.23 3.45 7.79
CA SER A 8 2.61 3.72 9.09
C SER A 8 2.93 5.10 9.67
N ALA A 9 3.83 5.88 9.05
CA ALA A 9 4.27 7.17 9.55
C ALA A 9 3.11 8.14 9.82
N LYS A 10 3.25 8.92 10.90
CA LYS A 10 2.20 9.84 11.38
C LYS A 10 1.79 10.85 10.31
N ALA A 11 2.76 11.45 9.61
CA ALA A 11 2.50 12.45 8.57
C ALA A 11 1.59 11.94 7.44
N HIS A 12 1.76 10.68 7.00
CA HIS A 12 0.89 10.08 5.99
C HIS A 12 -0.54 9.91 6.52
N ARG A 13 -0.69 9.48 7.76
CA ARG A 13 -2.01 9.31 8.39
C ARG A 13 -2.73 10.64 8.60
N ASP A 14 -2.00 11.67 9.03
CA ASP A 14 -2.55 13.01 9.22
C ASP A 14 -3.05 13.59 7.90
N ASN A 15 -2.27 13.44 6.82
CA ASN A 15 -2.69 13.86 5.48
C ASN A 15 -3.93 13.09 4.97
N LEU A 16 -3.95 11.77 5.10
CA LEU A 16 -5.08 10.94 4.68
C LEU A 16 -6.34 11.24 5.49
N ARG A 17 -6.18 11.51 6.78
CA ARG A 17 -7.28 11.91 7.67
C ARG A 17 -7.84 13.28 7.30
N ALA A 18 -6.99 14.26 6.98
CA ALA A 18 -7.42 15.57 6.50
C ALA A 18 -8.27 15.46 5.22
N ARG A 19 -8.04 14.42 4.42
CA ARG A 19 -8.82 14.10 3.21
C ARG A 19 -10.02 13.19 3.45
N GLY A 20 -10.36 12.86 4.71
CA GLY A 20 -11.46 11.96 5.05
C GLY A 20 -11.25 10.49 4.65
N VAL A 21 -10.03 10.09 4.30
CA VAL A 21 -9.74 8.73 3.83
C VAL A 21 -9.54 7.80 5.03
N LYS A 22 -10.43 6.79 5.19
CA LYS A 22 -10.26 5.75 6.21
C LYS A 22 -8.99 4.94 5.93
N VAL A 23 -8.06 4.88 6.87
CA VAL A 23 -6.76 4.20 6.70
C VAL A 23 -6.78 2.85 7.40
N VAL A 24 -6.48 1.78 6.66
CA VAL A 24 -6.33 0.41 7.16
C VAL A 24 -4.88 -0.02 6.94
N ILE A 25 -3.98 0.66 7.65
CA ILE A 25 -2.53 0.40 7.63
C ILE A 25 -2.15 -0.02 9.05
N PRO A 26 -1.50 -1.18 9.24
CA PRO A 26 -1.05 -1.60 10.56
C PRO A 26 -0.01 -0.64 11.13
N GLU A 27 -0.03 -0.43 12.44
CA GLU A 27 0.99 0.35 13.14
C GLU A 27 2.26 -0.49 13.34
N LYS A 28 3.44 0.13 13.31
CA LYS A 28 4.66 -0.59 13.69
C LYS A 28 4.67 -0.89 15.20
N THR A 29 5.31 -1.99 15.57
CA THR A 29 5.24 -2.50 16.95
C THR A 29 5.90 -1.54 17.93
N ASP A 30 7.04 -0.96 17.54
CA ASP A 30 7.77 0.13 18.21
C ASP A 30 6.93 1.41 18.30
N GLN A 31 6.24 1.80 17.22
CA GLN A 31 5.36 2.97 17.22
C GLN A 31 4.21 2.81 18.21
N ARG A 32 3.60 1.62 18.25
CA ARG A 32 2.53 1.29 19.21
C ARG A 32 3.04 1.35 20.64
N ALA A 33 4.24 0.82 20.91
CA ALA A 33 4.87 0.84 22.23
C ALA A 33 5.20 2.28 22.66
N ASN A 34 5.86 3.06 21.80
CA ASN A 34 6.19 4.46 22.06
C ASN A 34 4.95 5.32 22.29
N ARG A 35 3.86 5.06 21.55
CA ARG A 35 2.57 5.73 21.76
C ARG A 35 2.01 5.43 23.15
N LYS A 36 2.02 4.15 23.56
CA LYS A 36 1.57 3.72 24.89
C LYS A 36 2.41 4.34 26.01
N ASN A 37 3.73 4.35 25.86
CA ASN A 37 4.67 4.92 26.84
C ASN A 37 4.45 6.43 27.04
N LYS A 38 3.95 7.14 26.03
CA LYS A 38 3.62 8.57 26.12
C LYS A 38 2.28 8.87 26.81
N GLY A 39 1.50 7.85 27.21
CA GLY A 39 0.22 8.02 27.89
C GLY A 39 -0.75 8.92 27.13
N SER A 40 -1.34 9.90 27.82
CA SER A 40 -2.27 10.89 27.23
C SER A 40 -1.64 11.74 26.11
N ARG A 41 -0.31 11.95 26.15
CA ARG A 41 0.45 12.68 25.11
C ARG A 41 0.71 11.85 23.86
N GLY A 42 0.44 10.53 23.92
CA GLY A 42 0.60 9.61 22.79
C GLY A 42 -0.47 9.75 21.70
N GLY A 43 -1.60 10.37 22.03
CA GLY A 43 -2.70 10.59 21.07
C GLY A 43 -3.50 9.33 20.75
N ARG A 44 -4.44 9.49 19.81
CA ARG A 44 -5.48 8.50 19.48
C ARG A 44 -4.88 7.20 18.93
N PRO A 45 -5.34 6.01 19.40
CA PRO A 45 -4.98 4.74 18.79
C PRO A 45 -5.37 4.65 17.32
N VAL A 46 -4.55 3.98 16.52
CA VAL A 46 -4.85 3.71 15.11
C VAL A 46 -6.00 2.70 15.02
N GLY A 47 -7.05 3.03 14.27
CA GLY A 47 -8.08 2.06 13.89
C GLY A 47 -7.51 1.09 12.86
N PHE A 48 -7.38 -0.18 13.22
CA PHE A 48 -6.94 -1.24 12.32
C PHE A 48 -8.04 -2.30 12.21
N ASP A 49 -8.49 -2.53 10.98
CA ASP A 49 -9.47 -3.56 10.64
C ASP A 49 -8.72 -4.73 9.98
N ALA A 50 -8.61 -5.83 10.72
CA ALA A 50 -7.84 -6.99 10.27
C ALA A 50 -8.51 -7.71 9.09
N GLU A 51 -9.84 -7.75 9.05
CA GLU A 51 -10.59 -8.39 7.96
C GLU A 51 -10.48 -7.57 6.68
N ASP A 52 -10.64 -6.24 6.77
CA ASP A 52 -10.43 -5.38 5.62
C ASP A 52 -8.98 -5.43 5.12
N TYR A 53 -8.00 -5.58 6.03
CA TYR A 53 -6.60 -5.67 5.67
C TYR A 53 -6.25 -6.93 4.87
N LYS A 54 -6.92 -8.06 5.09
CA LYS A 54 -6.70 -9.31 4.31
C LYS A 54 -6.95 -9.10 2.82
N ASN A 55 -7.88 -8.22 2.46
CA ASN A 55 -8.18 -7.89 1.06
C ASN A 55 -7.04 -7.18 0.33
N ARG A 56 -5.94 -6.82 1.01
CA ARG A 56 -4.70 -6.37 0.37
C ARG A 56 -4.05 -7.46 -0.49
N ASN A 57 -4.25 -8.74 -0.16
CA ASN A 57 -3.70 -9.88 -0.91
C ASN A 57 -4.10 -9.86 -2.40
N VAL A 58 -5.27 -9.31 -2.74
CA VAL A 58 -5.70 -9.14 -4.13
C VAL A 58 -4.72 -8.26 -4.92
N VAL A 59 -4.29 -7.16 -4.31
CA VAL A 59 -3.32 -6.22 -4.91
C VAL A 59 -1.95 -6.89 -5.03
N GLU A 60 -1.52 -7.64 -4.01
CA GLU A 60 -0.24 -8.36 -4.03
C GLU A 60 -0.20 -9.44 -5.12
N ARG A 61 -1.29 -10.20 -5.28
CA ARG A 61 -1.44 -11.18 -6.36
C ARG A 61 -1.41 -10.52 -7.73
N ALA A 62 -2.07 -9.37 -7.90
CA ALA A 62 -2.03 -8.62 -9.15
C ALA A 62 -0.61 -8.16 -9.49
N PHE A 63 0.13 -7.58 -8.53
CA PHE A 63 1.53 -7.22 -8.72
C PHE A 63 2.42 -8.44 -9.02
N ASN A 64 2.16 -9.58 -8.39
CA ASN A 64 2.90 -10.81 -8.70
C ASN A 64 2.68 -11.26 -10.15
N LYS A 65 1.43 -11.22 -10.64
CA LYS A 65 1.12 -11.52 -12.04
C LYS A 65 1.78 -10.54 -13.01
N LEU A 66 1.82 -9.24 -12.67
CA LEU A 66 2.54 -8.24 -13.47
C LEU A 66 4.06 -8.52 -13.50
N LYS A 67 4.64 -9.03 -12.41
CA LYS A 67 6.07 -9.39 -12.35
C LYS A 67 6.44 -10.61 -13.20
N ASN A 68 5.48 -11.42 -13.65
CA ASN A 68 5.75 -12.48 -14.63
C ASN A 68 6.26 -11.89 -15.97
N TRP A 69 5.91 -10.64 -16.26
CA TRP A 69 6.40 -9.92 -17.42
C TRP A 69 7.80 -9.41 -17.12
N ARG A 70 8.82 -10.20 -17.48
CA ARG A 70 10.21 -9.94 -17.12
C ARG A 70 10.67 -8.52 -17.47
N GLY A 71 10.28 -7.99 -18.63
CA GLY A 71 10.61 -6.61 -19.04
C GLY A 71 10.07 -5.52 -18.11
N LEU A 72 8.87 -5.72 -17.53
CA LEU A 72 8.27 -4.81 -16.56
C LEU A 72 8.85 -4.99 -15.16
N ALA A 73 9.15 -6.23 -14.77
CA ALA A 73 9.69 -6.56 -13.46
C ALA A 73 11.08 -5.94 -13.24
N THR A 74 11.97 -6.05 -14.24
CA THR A 74 13.32 -5.50 -14.18
C THR A 74 13.41 -4.06 -14.68
N ARG A 75 12.33 -3.52 -15.28
CA ARG A 75 12.27 -2.16 -15.83
C ARG A 75 13.37 -1.92 -16.87
N TYR A 76 13.41 -2.76 -17.90
CA TYR A 76 14.40 -2.63 -18.99
C TYR A 76 14.19 -1.40 -19.88
N ASP A 77 12.96 -0.87 -19.91
CA ASP A 77 12.63 0.28 -20.72
C ASP A 77 13.36 1.55 -20.25
N LYS A 78 14.16 2.14 -21.14
CA LYS A 78 14.90 3.38 -20.88
C LYS A 78 13.97 4.59 -20.71
N HIS A 79 12.84 4.60 -21.40
CA HIS A 79 11.90 5.72 -21.40
C HIS A 79 10.68 5.42 -20.52
N ALA A 80 10.33 6.37 -19.65
CA ALA A 80 9.18 6.24 -18.75
C ALA A 80 7.85 6.05 -19.51
N LEU A 81 7.73 6.63 -20.72
CA LEU A 81 6.54 6.46 -21.57
C LEU A 81 6.36 5.01 -21.99
N ILE A 82 7.43 4.36 -22.46
CA ILE A 82 7.39 2.97 -22.93
C ILE A 82 7.10 2.02 -21.76
N TYR A 83 7.79 2.22 -20.63
CA TYR A 83 7.50 1.47 -19.41
C TYR A 83 6.03 1.58 -18.98
N ARG A 84 5.49 2.81 -18.99
CA ARG A 84 4.08 3.04 -18.66
C ARG A 84 3.16 2.36 -19.65
N GLY A 85 3.45 2.42 -20.94
CA GLY A 85 2.69 1.72 -21.98
C GLY A 85 2.65 0.21 -21.73
N GLY A 86 3.79 -0.39 -21.42
CA GLY A 86 3.88 -1.81 -21.06
C GLY A 86 3.08 -2.15 -19.79
N MET A 87 3.15 -1.33 -18.74
CA MET A 87 2.36 -1.52 -17.52
C MET A 87 0.86 -1.45 -17.77
N VAL A 88 0.40 -0.52 -18.62
CA VAL A 88 -1.01 -0.39 -19.00
C VAL A 88 -1.45 -1.61 -19.79
N LEU A 89 -0.66 -2.03 -20.79
CA LEU A 89 -0.95 -3.23 -21.59
C LEU A 89 -1.05 -4.48 -20.72
N ALA A 90 -0.06 -4.71 -19.85
CA ALA A 90 -0.08 -5.87 -18.95
C ALA A 90 -1.26 -5.83 -17.97
N SER A 91 -1.68 -4.63 -17.55
CA SER A 91 -2.87 -4.45 -16.70
C SER A 91 -4.17 -4.76 -17.46
N ILE A 92 -4.28 -4.38 -18.74
CA ILE A 92 -5.42 -4.72 -19.61
C ILE A 92 -5.49 -6.23 -19.84
N VAL A 93 -4.35 -6.87 -20.18
CA VAL A 93 -4.31 -8.33 -20.36
C VAL A 93 -4.70 -9.04 -19.06
N LEU A 94 -4.17 -8.58 -17.92
CA LEU A 94 -4.53 -9.13 -16.62
C LEU A 94 -6.03 -8.97 -16.32
N TRP A 95 -6.64 -7.85 -16.72
CA TRP A 95 -8.07 -7.61 -16.55
C TRP A 95 -8.93 -8.54 -17.42
N LEU A 96 -8.56 -8.73 -18.68
CA LEU A 96 -9.30 -9.59 -19.62
C LEU A 96 -9.16 -11.09 -19.32
N THR A 97 -8.15 -11.47 -18.56
CA THR A 97 -7.85 -12.88 -18.20
C THR A 97 -8.17 -13.22 -16.74
N ALA A 98 -8.67 -12.25 -15.97
CA ALA A 98 -9.08 -12.43 -14.58
C ALA A 98 -10.50 -13.01 -14.49
#